data_AF-A0A4T0V9V4-F1
#
_entry.id   AF-A0A4T0V9V4-F1
#
_cell.length_a   1.000
_cell.length_b   1.000
_cell.length_c   1.000
_cell.angle_alpha   90.00
_cell.angle_beta   90.00
_cell.angle_gamma   90.00
#
_symmetry.space_group_name_H-M   'P 1'
#
loop_
_entity.id
_entity.type
_entity.pdbx_description
1 polymer ?
#
loop_
_entity_poly.entity_id
_entity_poly.type
_entity_poly.pdbx_seq_one_letter_code
_entity_poly.pdbx_strand_id
1 'polypeptide(L)'
;MSRAPASPPAAPSDAQLRALLRRAASCDPTAASRFYDATAADAWRLALAVTGSERAATEAMVDAYTSVWAGAPNYLAGGAGPRPRPRTWLLAQVRSSARSTTGTIDQMMNEEDDRG
;
A
#
# COMPACT_ATOMS: atom_id res chain seq x y z
N MET A 1 6.48 39.36 10.47
CA MET A 1 7.42 38.23 10.64
C MET A 1 7.09 37.17 9.60
N SER A 2 7.77 37.13 8.45
CA SER A 2 7.53 36.13 7.40
C SER A 2 8.08 34.77 7.83
N ARG A 3 7.20 33.79 8.00
CA ARG A 3 7.57 32.39 8.24
C ARG A 3 8.13 31.84 6.91
N ALA A 4 9.42 31.49 6.90
CA ALA A 4 10.02 30.77 5.79
C ALA A 4 9.19 29.49 5.50
N PRO A 5 9.03 29.08 4.23
CA PRO A 5 8.34 27.83 3.93
C PRO A 5 9.10 26.70 4.63
N ALA A 6 8.41 26.00 5.54
CA ALA A 6 8.96 24.82 6.18
C ALA A 6 9.37 23.86 5.04
N SER A 7 10.65 23.48 5.01
CA SER A 7 11.14 22.48 4.06
C SER A 7 10.23 21.26 4.15
N PRO A 8 9.74 20.70 3.03
CA PRO A 8 8.88 19.53 3.08
C PRO A 8 9.58 18.46 3.92
N PRO A 9 8.89 17.79 4.85
CA PRO A 9 9.53 16.79 5.69
C PRO A 9 10.20 15.76 4.78
N ALA A 10 11.49 15.49 5.03
CA ALA A 10 12.24 14.51 4.26
C ALA A 10 11.47 13.18 4.25
N ALA A 11 11.39 12.53 3.09
CA ALA A 11 10.72 11.25 2.96
C ALA A 11 11.27 10.27 4.02
N PRO A 12 10.41 9.53 4.74
CA PRO A 12 10.89 8.70 5.84
C PRO A 12 11.85 7.64 5.34
N SER A 13 12.89 7.40 6.13
CA SER A 13 13.85 6.32 5.92
C SER A 13 13.19 4.96 6.10
N ASP A 14 13.84 3.91 5.56
CA ASP A 14 13.39 2.53 5.75
C ASP A 14 13.32 2.14 7.23
N ALA A 15 14.21 2.68 8.07
CA ALA A 15 14.20 2.44 9.51
C ALA A 15 12.94 3.05 10.17
N GLN A 16 12.57 4.27 9.79
CA GLN A 16 11.35 4.92 10.27
C GLN A 16 10.09 4.16 9.84
N LEU A 17 10.03 3.75 8.57
CA LEU A 17 8.91 2.94 8.07
C LEU A 17 8.79 1.59 8.78
N ARG A 18 9.92 0.92 9.08
CA ARG A 18 9.92 -0.31 9.89
C ARG A 18 9.42 -0.05 11.31
N ALA A 19 9.79 1.06 11.92
CA ALA A 19 9.34 1.40 13.28
C ALA A 19 7.82 1.66 13.31
N LEU A 20 7.29 2.34 12.30
CA LEU A 20 5.84 2.56 12.14
C LEU A 20 5.10 1.23 11.95
N LEU A 21 5.58 0.34 11.08
CA LEU A 21 4.99 -0.99 10.90
C LEU A 21 4.98 -1.81 12.19
N ARG A 22 6.06 -1.74 12.99
CA ARG A 22 6.13 -2.45 14.27
C ARG A 22 5.05 -1.98 15.25
N ARG A 23 4.83 -0.67 15.34
CA ARG A 23 3.77 -0.11 16.18
C ARG A 23 2.38 -0.44 15.63
N ALA A 24 2.19 -0.35 14.31
CA ALA A 24 0.93 -0.72 13.66
C ALA A 24 0.55 -2.19 13.94
N ALA A 25 1.53 -3.10 13.90
CA ALA A 25 1.34 -4.51 14.28
C ALA A 25 0.97 -4.72 15.75
N SER A 26 1.21 -3.73 16.62
CA SER A 26 0.78 -3.70 18.03
C SER A 26 -0.52 -2.90 18.22
N CYS A 27 -1.36 -2.82 17.18
CA CYS A 27 -2.64 -2.12 17.17
C CYS A 27 -2.56 -0.60 17.45
N ASP A 28 -1.47 0.07 17.04
CA ASP A 28 -1.34 1.53 17.12
C ASP A 28 -1.89 2.22 15.84
N PRO A 29 -3.08 2.83 15.89
CA PRO A 29 -3.69 3.47 14.72
C PRO A 29 -2.94 4.72 14.26
N THR A 30 -2.22 5.40 15.16
CA THR A 30 -1.43 6.60 14.80
C THR A 30 -0.21 6.18 13.97
N ALA A 31 0.43 5.07 14.33
CA ALA A 31 1.54 4.55 13.55
C ALA A 31 1.10 4.04 12.18
N ALA A 32 -0.06 3.38 12.10
CA ALA A 32 -0.65 2.94 10.84
C ALA A 32 -0.96 4.13 9.91
N SER A 33 -1.61 5.18 10.43
CA SER A 33 -1.90 6.41 9.68
C SER A 33 -0.61 7.09 9.18
N ARG A 34 0.41 7.24 10.03
CA ARG A 34 1.68 7.85 9.60
C ARG A 34 2.41 7.03 8.53
N PHE A 35 2.30 5.70 8.57
CA PHE A 35 2.85 4.86 7.52
C PHE A 35 2.08 5.07 6.22
N TYR A 36 0.74 5.07 6.27
CA TYR A 36 -0.11 5.35 5.12
C TYR A 36 0.22 6.70 4.49
N ASP A 37 0.24 7.79 5.26
CA ASP A 37 0.52 9.15 4.76
C ASP A 37 1.90 9.23 4.07
N ALA A 38 2.87 8.50 4.61
CA ALA A 38 4.23 8.44 4.08
C ALA A 38 4.38 7.66 2.77
N THR A 39 3.43 6.78 2.43
CA THR A 39 3.56 5.83 1.31
C THR A 39 2.41 5.86 0.32
N ALA A 40 1.28 6.49 0.65
CA ALA A 40 0.08 6.48 -0.16
C ALA A 40 0.30 7.09 -1.55
N ALA A 41 1.12 8.14 -1.68
CA ALA A 41 1.41 8.74 -2.98
C ALA A 41 2.16 7.79 -3.94
N ASP A 42 3.11 6.98 -3.43
CA ASP A 42 3.85 6.01 -4.24
C ASP A 42 2.97 4.80 -4.59
N ALA A 43 2.20 4.32 -3.61
CA ALA A 43 1.27 3.22 -3.78
C ALA A 43 0.17 3.56 -4.79
N TRP A 44 -0.42 4.76 -4.69
CA TRP A 44 -1.47 5.24 -5.59
C TRP A 44 -0.98 5.33 -7.04
N ARG A 45 0.21 5.91 -7.26
CA ARG A 45 0.81 6.00 -8.60
C ARG A 45 0.99 4.63 -9.23
N LEU A 46 1.44 3.64 -8.45
CA LEU A 46 1.57 2.27 -8.94
C LEU A 46 0.20 1.62 -9.21
N ALA A 47 -0.76 1.78 -8.30
CA ALA A 47 -2.10 1.22 -8.46
C ALA A 47 -2.75 1.72 -9.75
N LEU A 48 -2.77 3.04 -9.99
CA LEU A 48 -3.28 3.63 -11.22
C LEU A 48 -2.56 3.14 -12.47
N ALA A 49 -1.23 3.03 -12.42
CA ALA A 49 -0.45 2.55 -13.56
C ALA A 49 -0.77 1.10 -13.93
N VAL A 50 -1.16 0.27 -12.95
CA VAL A 50 -1.53 -1.14 -13.18
C VAL A 50 -2.99 -1.29 -13.60
N THR A 51 -3.90 -0.56 -12.97
CA THR A 51 -5.35 -0.75 -13.19
C THR A 51 -5.90 0.09 -14.34
N GLY A 52 -5.28 1.23 -14.67
CA GLY A 52 -5.80 2.19 -15.66
C GLY A 52 -7.14 2.85 -15.26
N SER A 53 -7.63 2.62 -14.04
CA SER A 53 -8.93 3.07 -13.56
C SER A 53 -8.83 3.51 -12.10
N GLU A 54 -9.33 4.72 -11.80
CA GLU A 54 -9.34 5.29 -10.45
C GLU A 54 -10.18 4.45 -9.47
N ARG A 55 -11.31 3.90 -9.94
CA ARG A 55 -12.16 3.02 -9.13
C ARG A 55 -11.40 1.77 -8.72
N ALA A 56 -10.82 1.08 -9.70
CA ALA A 56 -10.04 -0.14 -9.45
C ALA A 56 -8.78 0.15 -8.62
N ALA A 57 -8.13 1.31 -8.82
CA ALA A 57 -6.98 1.70 -8.02
C ALA A 57 -7.36 1.96 -6.55
N THR A 58 -8.53 2.52 -6.29
CA THR A 58 -9.03 2.75 -4.94
C THR A 58 -9.28 1.43 -4.21
N GLU A 59 -9.97 0.49 -4.86
CA GLU A 59 -10.19 -0.87 -4.33
C GLU A 59 -8.85 -1.57 -4.05
N ALA A 60 -7.91 -1.53 -5.00
CA ALA A 60 -6.58 -2.11 -4.85
C ALA A 60 -5.79 -1.51 -3.68
N MET A 61 -5.92 -0.21 -3.41
CA MET A 61 -5.28 0.44 -2.26
C MET A 61 -5.84 -0.08 -0.94
N VAL A 62 -7.16 -0.21 -0.81
CA VAL A 62 -7.80 -0.75 0.41
C VAL A 62 -7.32 -2.17 0.68
N ASP A 63 -7.34 -3.02 -0.35
CA ASP A 63 -6.88 -4.41 -0.24
C ASP A 63 -5.40 -4.51 0.10
N ALA A 64 -4.56 -3.68 -0.53
CA ALA A 64 -3.12 -3.70 -0.30
C ALA A 64 -2.77 -3.28 1.14
N TYR A 65 -3.36 -2.19 1.65
CA TYR A 65 -3.11 -1.75 3.03
C TYR A 65 -3.68 -2.74 4.05
N THR A 66 -4.85 -3.32 3.78
CA THR A 66 -5.42 -4.39 4.62
C THR A 66 -4.47 -5.59 4.70
N SER A 67 -3.93 -6.02 3.56
CA SER A 67 -2.93 -7.09 3.47
C SER A 67 -1.62 -6.73 4.18
N VAL A 68 -1.19 -5.47 4.12
CA VAL A 68 -0.02 -4.98 4.85
C VAL A 68 -0.24 -5.04 6.36
N TRP A 69 -1.40 -4.62 6.87
CA TRP A 69 -1.69 -4.69 8.30
C TRP A 69 -1.76 -6.13 8.80
N ALA A 70 -2.46 -7.00 8.07
CA ALA A 70 -2.54 -8.42 8.40
C ALA A 70 -1.17 -9.13 8.31
N GLY A 71 -0.35 -8.77 7.33
CA GLY A 71 0.96 -9.37 7.08
C GLY A 71 2.12 -8.78 7.88
N ALA A 72 1.92 -7.63 8.55
CA ALA A 72 2.99 -6.91 9.24
C ALA A 72 3.71 -7.75 10.31
N PRO A 73 3.04 -8.55 11.17
CA PRO A 73 3.73 -9.39 12.15
C PRO A 73 4.70 -10.40 11.49
N ASN A 74 4.28 -11.04 10.42
CA ASN A 74 5.10 -12.01 9.68
C ASN A 74 6.27 -11.33 8.97
N TYR A 75 6.01 -10.22 8.28
CA TYR A 75 7.06 -9.39 7.68
C TYR A 75 8.09 -8.92 8.73
N LEU A 76 7.64 -8.58 9.93
CA LEU A 76 8.47 -8.11 11.03
C LEU A 76 9.25 -9.22 11.75
N ALA A 77 8.73 -10.44 11.81
CA ALA A 77 9.45 -11.60 12.34
C ALA A 77 10.66 -11.93 11.46
N GLY A 78 10.48 -11.90 10.14
CA GLY A 78 11.53 -12.23 9.16
C GLY A 78 11.84 -13.72 9.11
N GLY A 79 11.91 -14.28 7.91
CA GLY A 79 12.34 -15.66 7.70
C GLY A 79 13.87 -15.79 7.67
N ALA A 80 14.36 -16.96 7.25
CA ALA A 80 15.79 -17.27 7.14
C ALA A 80 16.56 -16.43 6.09
N GLY A 81 15.88 -15.58 5.32
CA GLY A 81 16.45 -14.79 4.22
C GLY A 81 16.47 -13.28 4.46
N PRO A 82 17.15 -12.52 3.58
CA PRO A 82 17.20 -11.07 3.66
C PRO A 82 15.81 -10.45 3.50
N ARG A 83 15.46 -9.55 4.41
CA ARG A 83 14.13 -8.92 4.43
C ARG A 83 14.05 -7.79 3.39
N PRO A 84 12.99 -7.73 2.57
CA PRO A 84 12.79 -6.62 1.67
C PRO A 84 12.59 -5.30 2.45
N ARG A 85 12.90 -4.18 1.80
CA ARG A 85 12.64 -2.85 2.37
C ARG A 85 11.12 -2.64 2.49
N PRO A 86 10.62 -1.89 3.50
CA PRO A 86 9.18 -1.70 3.71
C PRO A 86 8.43 -1.19 2.48
N ARG A 87 9.01 -0.21 1.77
CA ARG A 87 8.43 0.32 0.54
C ARG A 87 8.33 -0.75 -0.55
N THR A 88 9.41 -1.51 -0.76
CA THR A 88 9.42 -2.60 -1.76
C THR A 88 8.37 -3.65 -1.46
N TRP A 89 8.21 -4.02 -0.19
CA TRP A 89 7.18 -4.98 0.23
C TRP A 89 5.77 -4.42 0.03
N LEU A 90 5.51 -3.17 0.42
CA LEU A 90 4.22 -2.49 0.17
C LEU A 90 3.89 -2.45 -1.33
N LEU A 91 4.82 -2.03 -2.18
CA LEU A 91 4.59 -1.94 -3.63
C LEU A 91 4.31 -3.32 -4.25
N ALA A 92 4.88 -4.39 -3.71
CA ALA A 92 4.54 -5.75 -4.11
C ALA A 92 3.10 -6.12 -3.72
N GLN A 93 2.63 -5.73 -2.53
CA GLN A 93 1.22 -5.92 -2.14
C GLN A 93 0.28 -5.13 -3.05
N VAL A 94 0.58 -3.85 -3.32
CA VAL A 94 -0.21 -3.01 -4.24
C VAL A 94 -0.32 -3.64 -5.62
N ARG A 95 0.78 -4.13 -6.18
CA ARG A 95 0.77 -4.81 -7.48
C ARG A 95 -0.09 -6.08 -7.46
N SER A 96 -0.03 -6.86 -6.38
CA SER A 96 -0.85 -8.06 -6.22
C SER A 96 -2.34 -7.72 -6.19
N SER A 97 -2.73 -6.77 -5.33
CA SER A 97 -4.12 -6.33 -5.20
C SER A 97 -4.66 -5.74 -6.51
N ALA A 98 -3.89 -4.86 -7.17
CA ALA A 98 -4.29 -4.26 -8.43
C ALA A 98 -4.56 -5.28 -9.55
N ARG A 99 -3.75 -6.34 -9.64
CA ARG A 99 -3.98 -7.41 -10.62
C ARG A 99 -5.24 -8.22 -10.33
N SER A 100 -5.53 -8.47 -9.05
CA SER A 100 -6.76 -9.15 -8.65
C SER A 100 -8.00 -8.32 -9.01
N THR A 101 -7.98 -7.01 -8.74
CA THR A 101 -9.10 -6.11 -9.06
C THR A 101 -9.39 -6.04 -10.56
N THR A 102 -8.35 -5.92 -11.40
CA THR A 102 -8.53 -5.93 -12.86
C THR A 102 -9.13 -7.24 -13.36
N GLY A 103 -8.70 -8.39 -12.82
CA GLY A 103 -9.26 -9.70 -13.20
C GLY A 103 -10.73 -9.86 -12.83
N THR A 104 -11.15 -9.33 -11.68
CA THR A 104 -12.55 -9.39 -11.23
C THR A 104 -13.47 -8.47 -12.04
N ILE A 105 -13.02 -7.28 -12.44
CA ILE A 105 -13.81 -6.37 -13.30
C ILE A 105 -13.94 -6.93 -14.71
N ASP A 106 -12.87 -7.49 -15.26
CA ASP A 106 -12.88 -8.14 -16.57
C ASP A 106 -13.86 -9.33 -16.60
N GLN A 107 -13.86 -10.15 -15.55
CA GLN A 107 -14.80 -11.26 -15.40
C GLN A 107 -16.26 -10.79 -15.34
N MET A 108 -16.55 -9.75 -14.54
CA MET A 108 -17.91 -9.20 -14.46
C MET A 108 -18.40 -8.66 -15.81
N MET A 109 -17.55 -7.97 -16.57
CA MET A 109 -17.91 -7.45 -17.89
C MET A 109 -18.21 -8.60 -18.88
N ASN A 110 -17.45 -9.69 -18.81
CA ASN A 110 -17.68 -10.87 -19.65
C ASN A 110 -18.96 -11.64 -19.28
N GLU A 111 -19.32 -11.68 -18.00
CA GLU A 111 -20.56 -12.31 -17.52
C GLU A 111 -21.83 -11.51 -17.82
N GLU A 112 -21.73 -10.19 -18.04
CA GLU A 112 -22.85 -9.35 -18.48
C GLU A 112 -23.13 -9.48 -19.98
N ASP A 113 -22.09 -9.70 -20.79
CA ASP A 113 -22.22 -9.89 -22.25
C ASP A 113 -22.86 -11.26 -22.59
N ASP A 114 -22.56 -12.31 -21.82
CA ASP A 114 -23.12 -13.66 -21.97
C ASP A 114 -24.61 -13.78 -21.57
N ARG A 115 -25.20 -12.74 -20.98
CA ARG A 115 -26.62 -12.70 -20.59
C ARG A 115 -27.53 -11.95 -21.59
N GLY A 116 -26.97 -11.35 -22.63
CA GLY A 116 -27.69 -10.65 -23.71
C GLY A 116 -28.04 -11.55 -24.89
#